data_AF-I7K9X7-F1
#
_entry.id   AF-I7K9X7-F1
#
_cell.length_a   1.000
_cell.length_b   1.000
_cell.length_c   1.000
_cell.angle_alpha   90.00
_cell.angle_beta   90.00
_cell.angle_gamma   90.00
#
_symmetry.space_group_name_H-M   'P 1'
#
loop_
_entity.id
_entity.type
_entity.pdbx_description
1 polymer ?
#
loop_
_entity_poly.entity_id
_entity_poly.type
_entity_poly.pdbx_seq_one_letter_code
_entity_poly.pdbx_strand_id
1 'polypeptide(L)' 'MNSKDIANEWFEFAEMDLNSAKFLLNMHPKPLEIICYHCQQSAERIKNFVLEKVKNYSEKF' A
#
# COMPACT_ATOMS: atom_id res chain seq x y z
N MET A 1 13.83 12.33 6.35
CA MET A 1 12.36 12.16 6.47
C MET A 1 12.05 11.75 7.90
N ASN A 2 10.97 12.28 8.48
CA ASN A 2 10.51 11.83 9.78
C ASN A 2 9.61 10.57 9.63
N SER A 3 9.35 9.85 10.72
CA SER A 3 8.53 8.62 10.69
C SER A 3 7.11 8.84 10.15
N LYS A 4 6.53 10.04 10.34
CA LYS A 4 5.21 10.37 9.78
C LYS A 4 5.26 10.47 8.26
N ASP A 5 6.32 11.04 7.69
CA ASP A 5 6.54 11.13 6.25
C ASP A 5 6.67 9.73 5.65
N ILE A 6 7.47 8.85 6.28
CA ILE A 6 7.66 7.45 5.85
C ILE A 6 6.35 6.68 5.89
N ALA A 7 5.56 6.83 6.96
CA ALA A 7 4.26 6.18 7.05
C ALA A 7 3.33 6.67 5.92
N ASN A 8 3.25 7.97 5.70
CA ASN A 8 2.39 8.51 4.64
C ASN A 8 2.80 8.01 3.25
N GLU A 9 4.10 7.92 2.98
CA GLU A 9 4.62 7.33 1.74
C GLU A 9 4.17 5.87 1.57
N TRP A 10 4.20 5.05 2.63
CA TRP A 10 3.66 3.69 2.57
C TRP A 10 2.17 3.65 2.23
N PHE A 11 1.40 4.59 2.76
CA PHE A 11 -0.03 4.69 2.48
C PHE A 11 -0.28 5.11 1.01
N GLU A 12 0.47 6.09 0.51
CA GLU A 12 0.40 6.54 -0.88
C GLU A 12 0.73 5.39 -1.86
N PHE A 13 1.78 4.61 -1.58
CA PHE A 13 2.08 3.43 -2.41
C PHE A 13 0.98 2.37 -2.37
N ALA A 14 0.37 2.13 -1.20
CA ALA A 14 -0.75 1.19 -1.10
C ALA A 14 -1.94 1.62 -1.96
N GLU A 15 -2.23 2.92 -1.99
CA GLU A 15 -3.30 3.49 -2.80
C GLU A 15 -2.98 3.38 -4.30
N MET A 16 -1.73 3.65 -4.70
CA MET A 16 -1.27 3.48 -6.08
C MET A 16 -1.41 2.03 -6.58
N ASP A 17 -1.03 1.06 -5.74
CA ASP A 17 -1.20 -0.38 -6.05
C ASP A 17 -2.68 -0.72 -6.24
N LEU A 18 -3.56 -0.28 -5.33
CA LEU A 18 -4.99 -0.53 -5.43
C LEU A 18 -5.62 0.14 -6.67
N ASN A 19 -5.23 1.37 -6.98
CA ASN A 19 -5.70 2.08 -8.17
C ASN A 19 -5.23 1.41 -9.46
N SER A 20 -4.02 0.85 -9.48
CA SER A 20 -3.52 0.04 -10.60
C SER A 20 -4.39 -1.20 -10.80
N ALA A 21 -4.69 -1.95 -9.72
CA ALA A 21 -5.60 -3.09 -9.78
C ALA A 21 -6.98 -2.71 -10.33
N LYS A 22 -7.56 -1.60 -9.86
CA LYS A 22 -8.85 -1.08 -10.33
C LYS A 22 -8.81 -0.68 -11.80
N PHE A 23 -7.73 -0.07 -12.27
CA PHE A 23 -7.55 0.29 -13.66
C PHE A 23 -7.52 -0.95 -14.56
N LEU A 24 -6.72 -1.96 -14.17
CA LEU A 24 -6.56 -3.22 -14.89
C LEU A 24 -7.85 -4.05 -14.97
N LEU A 25 -8.79 -3.90 -14.02
CA LEU A 25 -10.10 -4.55 -14.10
C LEU A 25 -10.91 -4.18 -15.36
N ASN A 26 -10.59 -3.06 -16.03
CA ASN A 26 -11.26 -2.64 -17.25
C ASN A 26 -10.63 -3.23 -18.53
N MET A 27 -9.51 -3.97 -18.44
CA MET A 27 -8.86 -4.59 -19.59
C MET A 27 -9.60 -5.84 -20.07
N HIS A 28 -9.48 -6.15 -21.37
CA HIS A 28 -10.00 -7.37 -21.97
C HIS A 28 -8.93 -8.03 -22.88
N PRO A 29 -8.52 -9.29 -22.60
CA PRO A 29 -8.90 -10.09 -21.44
C PRO A 29 -8.40 -9.48 -20.12
N LYS A 30 -9.08 -9.78 -19.01
CA LYS A 30 -8.69 -9.29 -17.67
C LYS A 30 -7.45 -10.04 -17.19
N PRO A 31 -6.34 -9.35 -16.87
CA PRO A 31 -5.13 -10.00 -16.36
C PRO A 31 -5.25 -10.24 -14.86
N LEU A 32 -6.00 -11.27 -14.46
CA LEU A 32 -6.36 -11.52 -13.06
C LEU A 32 -5.14 -11.71 -12.15
N GLU A 33 -4.09 -12.38 -12.62
CA GLU A 33 -2.86 -12.60 -11.88
C GLU A 33 -2.17 -11.27 -11.54
N ILE A 34 -2.12 -10.34 -12.50
CA ILE A 34 -1.52 -9.02 -12.31
C ILE A 34 -2.38 -8.17 -11.37
N ILE A 35 -3.70 -8.25 -11.49
CA ILE A 35 -4.65 -7.58 -10.57
C ILE A 35 -4.42 -8.09 -9.14
N CYS A 36 -4.37 -9.40 -8.94
CA CYS A 36 -4.14 -10.01 -7.63
C CYS A 36 -2.76 -9.63 -7.06
N TYR A 37 -1.73 -9.57 -7.90
CA TYR A 37 -0.41 -9.10 -7.49
C TYR A 37 -0.46 -7.68 -6.92
N HIS A 38 -1.12 -6.73 -7.59
CA HIS A 38 -1.27 -5.38 -7.07
C HIS A 38 -2.10 -5.32 -5.77
N CYS A 39 -3.15 -6.14 -5.64
CA CYS A 39 -3.90 -6.25 -4.38
C CYS A 39 -3.00 -6.75 -3.22
N GLN A 40 -2.17 -7.76 -3.47
CA GLN A 40 -1.21 -8.27 -2.49
C GLN A 40 -0.18 -7.19 -2.10
N GLN A 41 0.37 -6.47 -3.07
CA GLN A 41 1.31 -5.39 -2.83
C GLN A 41 0.67 -4.27 -2.00
N SER A 42 -0.56 -3.85 -2.34
CA SER A 42 -1.31 -2.86 -1.56
C SER A 42 -1.45 -3.28 -0.09
N ALA A 43 -1.81 -4.54 0.18
CA ALA A 43 -1.90 -5.06 1.54
C ALA A 43 -0.55 -5.04 2.28
N GLU A 44 0.54 -5.42 1.62
CA GLU A 44 1.90 -5.38 2.18
C GLU A 44 2.33 -3.95 2.53
N ARG A 45 2.00 -2.97 1.69
CA ARG A 45 2.27 -1.55 1.93
C ARG A 45 1.47 -1.01 3.12
N ILE A 46 0.19 -1.37 3.24
CA ILE A 46 -0.64 -1.03 4.42
C ILE A 46 -0.04 -1.60 5.71
N LYS A 47 0.45 -2.85 5.67
CA LYS A 47 1.13 -3.46 6.83
C LYS A 47 2.32 -2.59 7.27
N ASN A 48 3.15 -2.14 6.34
CA ASN A 48 4.30 -1.28 6.66
C ASN A 48 3.88 0.10 7.18
N PHE A 49 2.82 0.70 6.63
CA PHE A 49 2.23 1.93 7.17
C PHE A 49 1.84 1.77 8.65
N VAL A 50 1.12 0.69 8.99
CA VAL A 50 0.69 0.42 10.36
C VAL A 50 1.88 0.22 11.27
N LEU A 51 2.87 -0.58 10.86
CA LEU A 51 4.09 -0.81 11.64
C LEU A 51 4.86 0.49 11.93
N GLU A 52 4.97 1.37 10.93
CA GLU A 52 5.67 2.65 11.09
C GLU A 52 4.92 3.58 12.06
N LYS A 53 3.59 3.63 11.98
CA LYS A 53 2.77 4.36 12.95
C LYS A 53 2.95 3.80 14.36
N VAL A 54 2.94 2.47 14.53
CA VAL A 54 3.10 1.83 15.84
C VAL A 54 4.46 2.14 16.45
N LYS A 55 5.56 2.08 15.69
CA LYS A 55 6.90 2.46 16.16
C LYS A 55 6.94 3.90 16.68
N ASN A 56 6.40 4.83 15.90
CA ASN A 56 6.31 6.24 16.28
C ASN A 56 5.46 6.45 17.56
N TYR A 57 4.43 5.64 17.78
CA TYR A 57 3.67 5.67 19.03
C TYR A 57 4.47 5.14 20.21
N SER A 58 5.23 4.05 20.04
CA SER A 58 6.06 3.49 21.13
C SER A 58 7.22 4.40 21.54
N GLU A 59 7.77 5.19 20.63
CA GLU A 59 8.87 6.13 20.92
C GLU A 59 8.42 7.41 21.65
N LYS A 60 7.11 7.63 21.80
CA LYS A 60 6.54 8.78 22.50
C LYS A 60 6.30 8.54 24.01
N PHE A 61 6.56 7.33 24.49
CA PHE A 61 6.43 6.91 25.90
C PHE A 61 7.73 6.29 26.39
#